data_AF-A0A3C1DN03-F1
#
_entry.id   AF-A0A3C1DN03-F1
#
_cell.length_a   1.000
_cell.length_b   1.000
_cell.length_c   1.000
_cell.angle_alpha   90.00
_cell.angle_beta   90.00
_cell.angle_gamma   90.00
#
_symmetry.space_group_name_H-M   'P 1'
#
loop_
_entity.id
_entity.type
_entity.pdbx_description
1 polymer ?
#
loop_
_entity_poly.entity_id
_entity_poly.type
_entity_poly.pdbx_seq_one_letter_code
_entity_poly.pdbx_strand_id
1 'polypeptide(L)' 'MTANVWKVLVAPGDTVSDGDTLVILESMKMEIPVIAEEDGTVSEVKVAEGDTINEDDVIAVIS' A
#
# COMPACT_ATOMS: atom_id res chain seq x y z
N MET A 1 10.77 -1.69 -10.99
CA MET A 1 10.14 -0.35 -11.21
C MET A 1 10.39 0.50 -9.96
N THR A 2 10.50 1.83 -10.06
CA THR A 2 10.61 2.71 -8.88
C THR A 2 9.40 3.66 -8.83
N ALA A 3 8.78 3.79 -7.66
CA ALA A 3 7.61 4.64 -7.43
C ALA A 3 7.69 5.32 -6.06
N ASN A 4 6.95 6.41 -5.87
CA ASN A 4 6.83 7.07 -4.57
C ASN A 4 5.49 6.73 -3.93
N VAL A 5 5.45 6.59 -2.62
CA VAL A 5 4.22 6.42 -1.85
C VAL A 5 3.54 7.78 -1.76
N TRP A 6 2.45 7.95 -2.49
CA TRP A 6 1.72 9.21 -2.52
C TRP A 6 0.75 9.34 -1.34
N LYS A 7 0.02 8.26 -1.04
CA LYS A 7 -0.92 8.21 0.09
C LYS A 7 -0.91 6.86 0.75
N VAL A 8 -1.02 6.85 2.07
CA VAL A 8 -1.29 5.65 2.86
C VAL A 8 -2.74 5.73 3.35
N LEU A 9 -3.57 4.78 2.94
CA LEU A 9 -5.02 4.81 3.20
C LEU A 9 -5.46 3.93 4.37
N VAL A 10 -4.55 3.08 4.88
CA VAL A 10 -4.81 2.13 5.95
C VAL A 10 -3.81 2.27 7.08
N ALA A 11 -4.20 1.84 8.28
CA ALA A 11 -3.37 1.76 9.46
C ALA A 11 -3.37 0.33 10.05
N PRO A 12 -2.36 -0.04 10.85
CA PRO A 12 -2.38 -1.28 11.60
C PRO A 12 -3.65 -1.39 12.47
N GLY A 13 -4.36 -2.50 12.33
CA GLY A 13 -5.64 -2.78 12.98
C GLY A 13 -6.87 -2.56 12.10
N ASP A 14 -6.73 -1.93 10.92
CA ASP A 14 -7.84 -1.76 9.99
C ASP A 14 -8.22 -3.10 9.34
N THR A 15 -9.52 -3.34 9.20
CA THR A 15 -10.06 -4.45 8.40
C THR A 15 -10.15 -4.02 6.94
N VAL A 16 -9.66 -4.88 6.04
CA VAL A 16 -9.68 -4.67 4.59
C VAL A 16 -10.33 -5.86 3.90
N SER A 17 -10.96 -5.60 2.76
CA SER A 17 -11.54 -6.61 1.87
C SER A 17 -10.76 -6.73 0.56
N ASP A 18 -10.93 -7.86 -0.14
CA ASP A 18 -10.41 -8.02 -1.50
C ASP A 18 -10.77 -6.81 -2.38
N GLY A 19 -9.74 -6.21 -2.99
CA GLY A 19 -9.86 -5.01 -3.82
C GLY A 19 -9.79 -3.67 -3.09
N ASP A 20 -9.76 -3.64 -1.75
CA ASP A 20 -9.58 -2.40 -1.00
C ASP A 20 -8.20 -1.80 -1.23
N THR A 21 -8.14 -0.48 -1.43
CA THR A 21 -6.86 0.20 -1.68
C THR A 21 -6.12 0.47 -0.38
N LEU A 22 -4.90 -0.07 -0.26
CA LEU A 22 -4.04 0.07 0.90
C LEU A 22 -3.20 1.35 0.83
N VAL A 23 -2.54 1.56 -0.31
CA VAL A 23 -1.72 2.74 -0.59
C VAL A 23 -1.90 3.15 -2.04
N ILE A 24 -1.60 4.41 -2.34
CA ILE A 24 -1.51 4.90 -3.71
C ILE A 24 -0.06 5.27 -3.97
N LEU A 25 0.51 4.68 -5.03
CA LEU A 25 1.84 5.01 -5.51
C LEU A 25 1.74 6.06 -6.62
N GLU A 26 2.77 6.89 -6.77
CA GLU A 26 2.95 7.80 -7.89
C GLU A 26 4.21 7.41 -8.66
N SER A 27 4.07 7.23 -9.98
CA SER A 27 5.22 7.11 -10.89
C SER A 27 4.88 7.75 -12.23
N MET A 28 5.80 8.57 -12.76
CA MET A 28 5.62 9.25 -14.06
C MET A 28 4.28 10.03 -14.20
N LYS A 29 3.82 10.67 -13.11
CA LYS A 29 2.53 11.38 -13.00
C LYS A 29 1.29 10.46 -13.13
N MET A 30 1.47 9.16 -12.99
CA MET A 30 0.40 8.19 -12.90
C MET A 30 0.25 7.72 -11.45
N GLU A 31 -1.00 7.60 -11.03
CA GLU A 31 -1.39 7.04 -9.74
C GLU A 31 -1.63 5.53 -9.90
N ILE A 32 -1.02 4.73 -9.04
CA ILE A 32 -1.07 3.27 -9.08
C ILE A 32 -1.59 2.80 -7.72
N PRO A 33 -2.88 2.44 -7.61
CA PRO A 33 -3.41 1.90 -6.36
C PRO A 33 -2.85 0.50 -6.11
N VAL A 34 -2.41 0.26 -4.87
CA VAL A 34 -2.06 -1.07 -4.39
C VAL A 34 -3.24 -1.58 -3.58
N ILE A 35 -3.82 -2.68 -4.02
CA ILE A 35 -5.02 -3.26 -3.44
C ILE A 35 -4.69 -4.46 -2.55
N ALA A 36 -5.57 -4.76 -1.59
CA ALA A 36 -5.57 -6.04 -0.91
C ALA A 36 -6.01 -7.15 -1.87
N GLU A 37 -5.30 -8.28 -1.85
CA GLU A 37 -5.63 -9.47 -2.65
C GLU A 37 -6.56 -10.44 -1.91
N GLU A 38 -6.81 -10.19 -0.62
CA GLU A 38 -7.67 -11.00 0.23
C GLU A 38 -8.28 -10.18 1.36
N ASP A 39 -9.37 -10.69 1.94
CA ASP A 39 -9.96 -10.14 3.15
C ASP A 39 -9.05 -10.40 4.36
N GLY A 40 -8.89 -9.42 5.24
CA GLY A 40 -8.11 -9.60 6.45
C GLY A 40 -7.96 -8.35 7.29
N THR A 41 -7.01 -8.37 8.22
CA THR A 41 -6.66 -7.22 9.04
C THR A 41 -5.23 -6.78 8.74
N VAL A 42 -5.03 -5.46 8.57
CA VAL A 42 -3.70 -4.87 8.39
C VAL A 42 -2.92 -5.06 9.68
N SER A 43 -1.94 -5.96 9.67
CA SER A 43 -1.05 -6.21 10.79
C SER A 43 0.02 -5.13 10.90
N GLU A 44 0.62 -4.74 9.77
CA GLU A 44 1.70 -3.75 9.71
C GLU A 44 1.61 -2.95 8.41
N VAL A 45 1.97 -1.67 8.48
CA VAL A 45 2.25 -0.82 7.30
C VAL A 45 3.71 -0.43 7.37
N LYS A 46 4.49 -0.79 6.36
CA LYS A 46 5.96 -0.65 6.34
C LYS A 46 6.47 0.54 5.54
N VAL A 47 5.55 1.36 5.05
CA VAL A 47 5.84 2.55 4.26
C VAL A 47 5.13 3.76 4.81
N ALA A 48 5.68 4.95 4.55
CA ALA A 48 5.10 6.23 4.85
C ALA A 48 4.92 7.07 3.57
N GLU A 49 4.04 8.08 3.64
CA GLU A 49 3.89 9.04 2.54
C GLU A 49 5.22 9.76 2.25
N GLY A 50 5.59 9.80 0.97
CA GLY A 50 6.85 10.36 0.50
C GLY A 50 7.99 9.35 0.37
N ASP A 51 7.82 8.11 0.84
CA ASP A 51 8.84 7.07 0.68
C ASP A 51 8.99 6.68 -0.80
N THR A 52 10.22 6.39 -1.22
CA THR A 52 10.51 5.80 -2.52
C THR A 52 10.65 4.29 -2.36
N ILE A 53 9.88 3.53 -3.15
CA ILE A 53 9.89 2.06 -3.14
C ILE A 53 10.32 1.50 -4.50
N ASN A 54 10.77 0.25 -4.47
CA ASN A 54 11.09 -0.55 -5.64
C ASN A 54 10.10 -1.71 -5.80
N GLU A 55 10.28 -2.42 -6.91
CA GLU A 55 9.65 -3.73 -7.10
C GLU A 55 10.04 -4.66 -5.95
N ASP A 56 9.10 -5.48 -5.49
CA ASP A 56 9.24 -6.44 -4.38
C ASP A 56 9.38 -5.84 -2.97
N ASP A 57 9.34 -4.50 -2.81
CA ASP A 57 9.31 -3.90 -1.47
C ASP A 57 7.98 -4.20 -0.75
N VAL A 58 8.07 -4.59 0.52
CA VAL A 58 6.89 -4.92 1.34
C VAL A 58 6.21 -3.63 1.78
N ILE A 59 4.95 -3.44 1.37
CA ILE A 59 4.14 -2.26 1.69
C ILE A 59 3.35 -2.45 2.99
N ALA A 60 2.62 -3.56 3.09
CA ALA A 60 1.79 -3.89 4.23
C ALA A 60 1.71 -5.41 4.42
N VAL A 61 1.38 -5.84 5.63
CA VAL A 61 1.14 -7.24 5.97
C VAL A 61 -0.32 -7.39 6.36
N ILE A 62 -1.01 -8.33 5.74
CA ILE A 62 -2.41 -8.69 6.04
C ILE A 62 -2.42 -10.07 6.71
N SER A 63 -3.32 -10.26 7.67
CA SER A 63 -3.51 -11.50 8.45
C SER A 63 -4.97 -11.87 8.62
#